data_AF-A0A7V8JIY6-F1
#
_entry.id   AF-A0A7V8JIY6-F1
#
_cell.length_a   1.000
_cell.length_b   1.000
_cell.length_c   1.000
_cell.angle_alpha   90.00
_cell.angle_beta   90.00
_cell.angle_gamma   90.00
#
_symmetry.space_group_name_H-M   'P 1'
#
loop_
_entity.id
_entity.type
_entity.pdbx_description
1 polymer ?
#
loop_
_entity_poly.entity_id
_entity_poly.type
_entity_poly.pdbx_seq_one_letter_code
_entity_poly.pdbx_strand_id
1 'polypeptide(L)'
;MRKLSDIALLLVGVLYPFVVYFGTDHVSPPIFGLILGGLWLVRAPALLRRPGGGWMLAVTLAYCAVLAFGGSEQMLRWYPSLICALLFAAFGLSLKYGPPMIERIARVTEPDLPPVAVAYTRKVTWVWVVFFAVNGICSALLAGWGPLSWWTFYNGILAYSVMGTLFIGEWLFRQRLRRRINKVPMEAAAGRLASHPWVDGALGGYAGKRGPGMVVMPSASGRLALLRHGRAGLVTELGQHAAGDDALATPLVWRFVEALPERTDVDALLRAPLPTEAILLDERRDDDAVVLRLALPLDLACFADHFPEAPVLPGVLQIGWALALAAPRLGTQATCRNIDQLKFQRLLRPGDEVELTLRVDTVQNRLHFAYRVQDTLCSSAWLRMDAPIHV
;
A
#
# COMPACT_ATOMS: atom_id res chain seq x y z
N MET A 1 -4.96 24.49 15.54
CA MET A 1 -4.53 24.28 16.94
C MET A 1 -3.68 23.02 17.13
N ARG A 2 -4.11 21.81 16.72
CA ARG A 2 -3.29 20.56 16.82
C ARG A 2 -1.86 20.66 16.26
N LYS A 3 -1.67 21.26 15.06
CA LYS A 3 -0.32 21.40 14.46
C LYS A 3 0.60 22.33 15.27
N LEU A 4 0.06 23.37 15.90
CA LEU A 4 0.83 24.31 16.73
C LEU A 4 1.26 23.66 18.05
N SER A 5 0.39 22.87 18.68
CA SER A 5 0.75 22.10 19.87
C SER A 5 1.81 21.04 19.57
N ASP A 6 1.74 20.37 18.41
CA ASP A 6 2.72 19.35 18.02
C ASP A 6 4.12 19.95 17.77
N ILE A 7 4.18 21.13 17.14
CA ILE A 7 5.43 21.87 16.92
C ILE A 7 6.01 22.36 18.25
N ALA A 8 5.18 22.92 19.14
CA ALA A 8 5.63 23.36 20.46
C ALA A 8 6.19 22.19 21.30
N LEU A 9 5.49 21.05 21.30
CA LEU A 9 5.96 19.81 21.95
C LEU A 9 7.29 19.31 21.37
N LEU A 10 7.49 19.45 20.05
CA LEU A 10 8.74 19.08 19.40
C LEU A 10 9.87 20.02 19.81
N LEU A 11 9.64 21.33 19.81
CA LEU A 11 10.62 22.34 20.21
C LEU A 11 11.05 22.15 21.67
N VAL A 12 10.10 21.93 22.58
CA VAL A 12 10.41 21.66 24.00
C VAL A 12 11.23 20.38 24.15
N GLY A 13 10.92 19.33 23.37
CA GLY A 13 11.67 18.09 23.39
C GLY A 13 13.11 18.23 22.86
N VAL A 14 13.31 18.99 21.78
CA VAL A 14 14.64 19.24 21.19
C VAL A 14 15.48 20.16 22.07
N LEU A 15 14.85 21.16 22.69
CA LEU A 15 15.54 22.11 23.56
C LEU A 15 15.81 21.55 24.97
N TYR A 16 15.31 20.35 25.29
CA TYR A 16 15.41 19.77 26.63
C TYR A 16 16.82 19.84 27.26
N PRO A 17 17.92 19.48 26.57
CA PRO A 17 19.26 19.58 27.16
C PRO A 17 19.65 21.01 27.56
N PHE A 18 19.19 22.02 26.82
CA PHE A 18 19.40 23.43 27.14
C PHE A 18 18.51 23.89 28.29
N VAL A 19 17.25 23.44 28.32
CA VAL A 19 16.33 23.73 29.44
C VAL A 19 16.89 23.16 30.74
N VAL A 20 17.47 21.96 30.71
CA VAL A 20 18.16 21.40 31.89
C VAL A 20 19.40 22.22 32.22
N TYR A 21 20.25 22.56 31.25
CA TYR A 21 21.49 23.31 31.48
C TYR A 21 21.26 24.68 32.14
N PHE A 22 20.28 25.45 31.68
CA PHE A 22 19.98 26.78 32.22
C PHE A 22 18.96 26.75 33.38
N GLY A 23 18.16 25.69 33.46
CA GLY A 23 17.03 25.59 34.37
C GLY A 23 17.34 24.89 35.70
N THR A 24 18.42 24.11 35.80
CA THR A 24 18.79 23.45 37.07
C THR A 24 19.03 24.42 38.21
N ASP A 25 19.52 25.64 37.92
CA ASP A 25 19.77 26.67 38.93
C ASP A 25 18.48 27.40 39.38
N HIS A 26 17.39 27.28 38.62
CA HIS A 26 16.17 28.07 38.81
C HIS A 26 14.92 27.22 39.12
N VAL A 27 14.94 25.93 38.77
CA VAL A 27 13.76 25.06 38.81
C VAL A 27 14.13 23.71 39.43
N SER A 28 13.35 23.27 40.41
CA SER A 28 13.61 22.01 41.10
C SER A 28 13.32 20.78 40.21
N PRO A 29 14.06 19.67 40.36
CA PRO A 29 13.85 18.44 39.56
C PRO A 29 12.41 17.87 39.57
N PRO A 30 11.65 17.94 40.68
CA PRO A 30 10.24 17.52 40.68
C PRO A 30 9.36 18.25 39.66
N ILE A 31 9.58 19.55 39.47
CA ILE A 31 8.80 20.37 38.53
C ILE A 31 9.10 19.93 37.09
N PHE A 32 10.36 19.60 36.78
CA PHE A 32 10.72 19.01 35.49
C PHE A 32 10.00 17.68 35.23
N GLY A 33 9.90 16.82 36.25
CA GLY A 33 9.16 15.56 36.18
C GLY A 33 7.68 15.75 35.86
N LEU A 34 7.02 16.72 36.52
CA LEU A 34 5.62 17.05 36.26
C LEU A 34 5.40 17.62 34.85
N ILE A 35 6.28 18.53 34.40
CA ILE A 35 6.21 19.11 33.06
C ILE A 35 6.39 18.01 32.00
N LEU A 36 7.44 17.19 32.12
CA LEU A 36 7.70 16.07 31.20
C LEU A 36 6.53 15.07 31.18
N GLY A 37 6.01 14.72 32.36
CA GLY A 37 4.84 13.83 32.48
C GLY A 37 3.63 14.40 31.77
N GLY A 38 3.34 15.70 31.96
CA GLY A 38 2.29 16.42 31.24
C GLY A 38 2.46 16.36 29.72
N LEU A 39 3.68 16.60 29.21
CA LEU A 39 3.97 16.53 27.76
C LEU A 39 3.74 15.12 27.20
N TRP A 40 4.12 14.07 27.94
CA TRP A 40 3.87 12.68 27.55
C TRP A 40 2.38 12.32 27.57
N LEU A 41 1.61 12.83 28.55
CA LEU A 41 0.15 12.66 28.59
C LEU A 41 -0.54 13.33 27.40
N VAL A 42 -0.10 14.53 27.01
CA VAL A 42 -0.62 15.20 25.80
C VAL A 42 -0.33 14.36 24.53
N ARG A 43 0.81 13.66 24.48
CA ARG A 43 1.17 12.76 23.36
C ARG A 43 0.51 11.38 23.43
N ALA A 44 -0.03 10.97 24.58
CA ALA A 44 -0.56 9.62 24.80
C ALA A 44 -1.59 9.17 23.75
N PRO A 45 -2.59 9.97 23.34
CA PRO A 45 -3.60 9.53 22.37
C PRO A 45 -3.02 9.20 20.98
N ALA A 46 -1.96 9.92 20.56
CA ALA A 46 -1.30 9.68 19.29
C ALA A 46 -0.41 8.43 19.36
N LEU A 47 0.23 8.20 20.51
CA LEU A 47 1.15 7.10 20.73
C LEU A 47 0.42 5.77 20.91
N LEU A 48 -0.70 5.75 21.63
CA LEU A 48 -1.52 4.55 21.84
C LEU A 48 -2.09 3.98 20.53
N ARG A 49 -2.23 4.80 19.49
CA ARG A 49 -2.63 4.36 18.15
C ARG A 49 -1.50 3.69 17.36
N ARG A 50 -0.26 3.76 17.84
CA ARG A 50 0.92 3.18 17.17
C ARG A 50 1.31 1.85 17.84
N PRO A 51 1.67 0.83 17.05
CA PRO A 51 2.14 -0.44 17.59
C PRO A 51 3.42 -0.21 18.41
N GLY A 52 3.39 -0.60 19.69
CA GLY A 52 4.49 -0.38 20.64
C GLY A 52 4.47 0.97 21.38
N GLY A 53 3.52 1.86 21.11
CA GLY A 53 3.45 3.13 21.81
C GLY A 53 3.04 3.02 23.28
N GLY A 54 2.21 2.03 23.64
CA GLY A 54 1.70 1.86 25.00
C GLY A 54 2.80 1.57 26.03
N TRP A 55 3.72 0.64 25.74
CA TRP A 55 4.81 0.32 26.67
C TRP A 55 5.82 1.47 26.78
N MET A 56 6.10 2.17 25.67
CA MET A 56 6.99 3.33 25.68
C MET A 56 6.41 4.45 26.55
N LEU A 57 5.11 4.74 26.41
CA LEU A 57 4.39 5.69 27.26
C LEU A 57 4.48 5.30 28.73
N ALA A 58 4.19 4.02 29.05
CA ALA A 58 4.21 3.52 30.42
C ALA A 58 5.59 3.71 31.09
N VAL A 59 6.68 3.34 30.40
CA VAL A 59 8.04 3.52 30.92
C VAL A 59 8.37 5.00 31.12
N THR A 60 8.03 5.86 30.17
CA THR A 60 8.31 7.30 30.28
C THR A 60 7.50 7.99 31.39
N LEU A 61 6.23 7.62 31.58
CA LEU A 61 5.41 8.15 32.66
C LEU A 61 5.87 7.64 34.03
N ALA A 62 6.25 6.38 34.13
CA ALA A 62 6.86 5.84 35.34
C ALA A 62 8.15 6.60 35.70
N TYR A 63 9.01 6.85 34.72
CA TYR A 63 10.22 7.64 34.92
C TYR A 63 9.91 9.08 35.35
N CYS A 64 8.93 9.74 34.71
CA CYS A 64 8.49 11.09 35.11
C CYS A 64 7.93 11.11 36.53
N ALA A 65 7.22 10.07 36.96
CA ALA A 65 6.71 9.96 38.32
C ALA A 65 7.86 9.82 39.34
N VAL A 66 8.85 8.95 39.08
CA VAL A 66 10.02 8.84 39.96
C VAL A 66 10.76 10.17 40.06
N LEU A 67 10.91 10.87 38.93
CA LEU A 67 11.52 12.21 38.89
C LEU A 67 10.69 13.25 39.67
N ALA A 68 9.36 13.18 39.61
CA ALA A 68 8.45 14.09 40.31
C ALA A 68 8.41 13.86 41.84
N PHE A 69 8.57 12.63 42.32
CA PHE A 69 8.38 12.29 43.74
C PHE A 69 9.69 11.98 44.50
N GLY A 70 10.84 12.02 43.85
CA GLY A 70 12.14 11.78 44.49
C GLY A 70 13.34 12.05 43.59
N GLY A 71 13.16 12.85 42.54
CA GLY A 71 14.17 13.06 41.50
C GLY A 71 15.38 13.85 41.97
N SER A 72 16.57 13.36 41.62
CA SER A 72 17.81 14.13 41.69
C SER A 72 18.10 14.85 40.36
N GLU A 73 18.91 15.90 40.38
CA GLU A 73 19.37 16.55 39.14
C GLU A 73 20.08 15.57 38.19
N GLN A 74 20.75 14.57 38.75
CA GLN A 74 21.41 13.55 37.96
C GLN A 74 20.41 12.73 37.15
N MET A 75 19.20 12.49 37.67
CA MET A 75 18.16 11.81 36.90
C MET A 75 17.83 12.57 35.62
N LEU A 76 17.71 13.90 35.63
CA LEU A 76 17.45 14.69 34.41
C LEU A 76 18.47 14.38 33.29
N ARG A 77 19.73 14.12 33.65
CA ARG A 77 20.78 13.79 32.67
C ARG A 77 20.62 12.41 32.02
N TRP A 78 19.94 11.47 32.69
CA TRP A 78 19.68 10.13 32.17
C TRP A 78 18.52 10.08 31.16
N TYR A 79 17.71 11.13 31.10
CA TYR A 79 16.53 11.15 30.24
C TYR A 79 16.85 10.91 28.74
N PRO A 80 17.84 11.57 28.10
CA PRO A 80 18.18 11.29 26.71
C PRO A 80 18.63 9.84 26.48
N SER A 81 19.35 9.25 27.44
CA SER A 81 19.79 7.85 27.38
C SER A 81 18.60 6.88 27.47
N LEU A 82 17.63 7.17 28.35
CA LEU A 82 16.38 6.42 28.44
C LEU A 82 15.63 6.47 27.10
N ILE A 83 15.45 7.66 26.51
CA ILE A 83 14.78 7.81 25.22
C ILE A 83 15.52 7.03 24.12
N CYS A 84 16.86 7.07 24.10
CA CYS A 84 17.63 6.29 23.14
C CYS A 84 17.44 4.78 23.32
N ALA A 85 17.38 4.29 24.56
CA ALA A 85 17.13 2.87 24.84
C ALA A 85 15.73 2.43 24.38
N LEU A 86 14.71 3.28 24.60
CA LEU A 86 13.35 3.02 24.12
C LEU A 86 13.28 2.99 22.59
N LEU A 87 13.94 3.94 21.91
CA LEU A 87 14.01 3.98 20.45
C LEU A 87 14.83 2.82 19.88
N PHE A 88 15.94 2.46 20.51
CA PHE A 88 16.71 1.26 20.19
C PHE A 88 15.83 0.00 20.23
N ALA A 89 15.07 -0.19 21.31
CA ALA A 89 14.15 -1.32 21.42
C ALA A 89 13.04 -1.26 20.37
N ALA A 90 12.43 -0.10 20.13
CA ALA A 90 11.37 0.05 19.13
C ALA A 90 11.87 -0.26 17.71
N PHE A 91 13.04 0.26 17.31
CA PHE A 91 13.64 0.00 16.01
C PHE A 91 14.13 -1.45 15.90
N GLY A 92 14.79 -1.98 16.92
CA GLY A 92 15.30 -3.36 16.96
C GLY A 92 14.18 -4.40 16.91
N LEU A 93 13.13 -4.23 17.73
CA LEU A 93 11.95 -5.10 17.69
C LEU A 93 11.24 -5.00 16.34
N SER A 94 11.23 -3.84 15.68
CA SER A 94 10.63 -3.70 14.34
C SER A 94 11.35 -4.49 13.24
N LEU A 95 12.63 -4.82 13.42
CA LEU A 95 13.38 -5.66 12.48
C LEU A 95 12.99 -7.15 12.60
N LYS A 96 12.59 -7.57 13.80
CA LYS A 96 12.17 -8.96 14.10
C LYS A 96 10.67 -9.16 13.89
N TYR A 97 9.85 -8.16 14.25
CA TYR A 97 8.39 -8.26 14.28
C TYR A 97 7.73 -7.24 13.34
N GLY A 98 7.38 -7.69 12.13
CA GLY A 98 6.67 -6.91 11.12
C GLY A 98 7.59 -6.05 10.23
N PRO A 99 7.04 -5.02 9.54
CA PRO A 99 7.85 -4.14 8.70
C PRO A 99 8.76 -3.25 9.57
N PRO A 100 10.02 -2.99 9.15
CA PRO A 100 10.94 -2.11 9.85
C PRO A 100 10.38 -0.71 10.07
N MET A 101 10.79 -0.02 11.14
CA MET A 101 10.25 1.30 11.49
C MET A 101 10.37 2.32 10.35
N ILE A 102 11.51 2.33 9.64
CA ILE A 102 11.71 3.24 8.49
C ILE A 102 10.78 2.91 7.33
N GLU A 103 10.45 1.63 7.12
CA GLU A 103 9.44 1.23 6.12
C GLU A 103 8.05 1.74 6.51
N ARG A 104 7.67 1.62 7.78
CA ARG A 104 6.37 2.13 8.27
C ARG A 104 6.26 3.63 8.05
N ILE A 105 7.31 4.38 8.34
CA ILE A 105 7.38 5.83 8.10
C ILE A 105 7.29 6.12 6.60
N ALA A 106 8.04 5.37 5.78
CA ALA A 106 8.01 5.51 4.34
C ALA A 106 6.60 5.27 3.75
N ARG A 107 5.88 4.25 4.24
CA ARG A 107 4.51 3.90 3.80
C ARG A 107 3.46 4.96 4.12
N VAL A 108 3.72 5.87 5.06
CA VAL A 108 2.81 7.01 5.32
C VAL A 108 2.80 7.98 4.14
N THR A 109 3.94 8.19 3.50
CA THR A 109 4.05 9.08 2.33
C THR A 109 3.83 8.31 1.02
N GLU A 110 4.29 7.06 0.96
CA GLU A 110 4.25 6.22 -0.24
C GLU A 110 3.75 4.82 0.15
N PRO A 111 2.41 4.58 0.14
CA PRO A 111 1.82 3.32 0.57
C PRO A 111 2.41 2.08 -0.14
N ASP A 112 2.66 2.22 -1.45
CA ASP A 112 3.18 1.17 -2.32
C ASP A 112 4.68 1.35 -2.59
N LEU A 113 5.51 0.97 -1.62
CA LEU A 113 6.97 0.97 -1.79
C LEU A 113 7.43 -0.19 -2.68
N PRO A 114 8.27 0.08 -3.70
CA PRO A 114 8.90 -0.96 -4.50
C PRO A 114 9.68 -1.97 -3.65
N PRO A 115 9.76 -3.25 -4.03
CA PRO A 115 10.48 -4.28 -3.27
C PRO A 115 11.95 -3.92 -2.97
N VAL A 116 12.64 -3.27 -3.93
CA VAL A 116 14.02 -2.78 -3.74
C VAL A 116 14.10 -1.72 -2.63
N ALA A 117 13.10 -0.86 -2.50
CA ALA A 117 13.04 0.15 -1.45
C ALA A 117 12.74 -0.47 -0.08
N VAL A 118 11.94 -1.54 -0.03
CA VAL A 118 11.67 -2.32 1.19
C VAL A 118 12.94 -2.99 1.74
N ALA A 119 13.75 -3.62 0.87
CA ALA A 119 15.03 -4.19 1.30
C ALA A 119 15.98 -3.12 1.85
N TYR A 120 15.97 -1.93 1.24
CA TYR A 120 16.79 -0.80 1.67
C TYR A 120 16.35 -0.22 3.02
N THR A 121 15.05 -0.03 3.27
CA THR A 121 14.54 0.52 4.53
C THR A 121 14.94 -0.35 5.73
N ARG A 122 15.09 -1.66 5.54
CA ARG A 122 15.64 -2.58 6.56
C ARG A 122 17.10 -2.28 6.89
N LYS A 123 17.96 -2.04 5.89
CA LYS A 123 19.37 -1.63 6.10
C LYS A 123 19.45 -0.30 6.83
N VAL A 124 18.62 0.67 6.45
CA VAL A 124 18.56 1.98 7.13
C VAL A 124 18.09 1.82 8.58
N THR A 125 17.11 0.94 8.83
CA THR A 125 16.65 0.65 10.19
C THR A 125 17.78 0.08 11.06
N TRP A 126 18.66 -0.78 10.50
CA TRP A 126 19.88 -1.23 11.20
C TRP A 126 20.84 -0.07 11.53
N VAL A 127 21.04 0.88 10.61
CA VAL A 127 21.86 2.08 10.87
C VAL A 127 21.28 2.86 12.06
N TRP A 128 19.96 3.02 12.13
CA TRP A 128 19.29 3.66 13.27
C TRP A 128 19.45 2.87 14.57
N VAL A 129 19.36 1.54 14.54
CA VAL A 129 19.61 0.69 15.72
C VAL A 129 21.02 0.89 16.26
N VAL A 130 22.03 0.85 15.39
CA VAL A 130 23.43 1.09 15.77
C VAL A 130 23.61 2.51 16.31
N PHE A 131 23.03 3.51 15.64
CA PHE A 131 23.06 4.89 16.11
C PHE A 131 22.46 5.04 17.51
N PHE A 132 21.25 4.51 17.77
CA PHE A 132 20.63 4.61 19.08
C PHE A 132 21.40 3.87 20.18
N ALA A 133 22.04 2.75 19.86
CA ALA A 133 22.91 2.04 20.80
C ALA A 133 24.13 2.90 21.18
N VAL A 134 24.88 3.39 20.19
CA VAL A 134 26.09 4.20 20.42
C VAL A 134 25.72 5.53 21.11
N ASN A 135 24.70 6.22 20.62
CA ASN A 135 24.25 7.49 21.17
C ASN A 135 23.73 7.34 22.61
N GLY A 136 22.97 6.26 22.89
CA GLY A 136 22.48 5.95 24.23
C GLY A 136 23.63 5.69 25.21
N ILE A 137 24.65 4.94 24.80
CA ILE A 137 25.85 4.68 25.61
C ILE A 137 26.62 5.97 25.86
N CYS A 138 26.95 6.74 24.83
CA CYS A 138 27.67 8.01 24.99
C CYS A 138 26.91 9.00 25.89
N SER A 139 25.59 9.13 25.70
CA SER A 139 24.74 9.96 26.57
C SER A 139 24.76 9.46 28.02
N ALA A 140 24.72 8.14 28.24
CA ALA A 140 24.79 7.55 29.58
C ALA A 140 26.14 7.79 30.26
N LEU A 141 27.25 7.64 29.52
CA LEU A 141 28.59 7.94 30.02
C LEU A 141 28.70 9.41 30.44
N LEU A 142 28.20 10.33 29.61
CA LEU A 142 28.19 11.76 29.93
C LEU A 142 27.25 12.11 31.09
N ALA A 143 26.13 11.40 31.23
CA ALA A 143 25.21 11.59 32.34
C ALA A 143 25.80 11.14 33.69
N GLY A 144 26.58 10.04 33.68
CA GLY A 144 27.23 9.48 34.86
C GLY A 144 28.49 10.24 35.29
N TRP A 145 29.35 10.59 34.33
CA TRP A 145 30.72 11.06 34.60
C TRP A 145 31.10 12.37 33.89
N GLY A 146 30.28 12.85 32.96
CA GLY A 146 30.60 14.01 32.13
C GLY A 146 30.29 15.35 32.81
N PRO A 147 31.07 16.41 32.52
CA PRO A 147 30.67 17.77 32.82
C PRO A 147 29.32 18.11 32.15
N LEU A 148 28.50 18.92 32.82
CA LEU A 148 27.17 19.29 32.30
C LEU A 148 27.26 19.98 30.94
N SER A 149 28.29 20.79 30.69
CA SER A 149 28.53 21.45 29.40
C SER A 149 28.77 20.48 28.25
N TRP A 150 29.55 19.41 28.49
CA TRP A 150 29.79 18.35 27.50
C TRP A 150 28.54 17.52 27.25
N TRP A 151 27.79 17.20 28.32
CA TRP A 151 26.51 16.51 28.21
C TRP A 151 25.50 17.31 27.37
N THR A 152 25.40 18.63 27.61
CA THR A 152 24.49 19.52 26.87
C THR A 152 24.92 19.70 25.43
N PHE A 153 26.21 19.90 25.16
CA PHE A 153 26.72 19.99 23.79
C PHE A 153 26.44 18.70 23.01
N TYR A 154 26.71 17.54 23.62
CA TYR A 154 26.50 16.25 22.97
C TYR A 154 25.01 16.01 22.68
N ASN A 155 24.16 16.07 23.71
CA ASN A 155 22.74 15.74 23.57
C ASN A 155 21.92 16.84 22.90
N GLY A 156 22.35 18.10 23.00
CA GLY A 156 21.63 19.26 22.46
C GLY A 156 22.07 19.70 21.07
N ILE A 157 23.28 19.33 20.63
CA ILE A 157 23.79 19.71 19.30
C ILE A 157 24.25 18.47 18.53
N LEU A 158 25.30 17.79 19.00
CA LEU A 158 25.98 16.76 18.21
C LEU A 158 25.05 15.60 17.83
N ALA A 159 24.29 15.06 18.80
CA ALA A 159 23.35 13.98 18.57
C ALA A 159 22.29 14.35 17.53
N TYR A 160 21.73 15.56 17.61
CA TYR A 160 20.74 16.04 16.64
C TYR A 160 21.34 16.34 15.27
N SER A 161 22.58 16.83 15.19
CA SER A 161 23.28 17.02 13.91
C SER A 161 23.50 15.69 13.18
N VAL A 162 23.89 14.64 13.92
CA VAL A 162 24.06 13.29 13.35
C VAL A 162 22.71 12.72 12.92
N MET A 163 21.67 12.82 13.75
CA MET A 163 20.31 12.39 13.39
C MET A 163 19.79 13.12 12.14
N GLY A 164 19.97 14.44 12.08
CA GLY A 164 19.58 15.25 10.92
C GLY A 164 20.31 14.83 9.65
N THR A 165 21.61 14.55 9.76
CA THR A 165 22.42 14.06 8.62
C THR A 165 21.96 12.68 8.16
N LEU A 166 21.64 11.76 9.07
CA LEU A 166 21.09 10.44 8.73
C LEU A 166 19.75 10.56 7.99
N PHE A 167 18.84 11.42 8.47
CA PHE A 167 17.56 11.67 7.80
C PHE A 167 17.72 12.32 6.43
N ILE A 168 18.53 13.37 6.32
CA ILE A 168 18.79 14.06 5.05
C ILE A 168 19.48 13.12 4.06
N GLY A 169 20.45 12.33 4.52
CA GLY A 169 21.16 11.34 3.71
C GLY A 169 20.22 10.26 3.18
N GLU A 170 19.35 9.72 4.03
CA GLU A 170 18.32 8.75 3.64
C GLU A 170 17.37 9.34 2.59
N TRP A 171 16.88 10.56 2.84
CA TRP A 171 15.95 11.24 1.93
C TRP A 171 16.59 11.54 0.57
N LEU A 172 17.83 12.06 0.56
CA LEU A 172 18.59 12.33 -0.66
C LEU A 172 18.86 11.04 -1.44
N PHE A 173 19.23 9.95 -0.75
CA PHE A 173 19.43 8.65 -1.38
C PHE A 173 18.15 8.15 -2.01
N ARG A 174 17.02 8.19 -1.30
CA ARG A 174 15.72 7.77 -1.83
C ARG A 174 15.31 8.58 -3.05
N GLN A 175 15.53 9.90 -3.01
CA GLN A 175 15.24 10.76 -4.16
C GLN A 175 16.14 10.44 -5.36
N ARG A 176 17.43 10.13 -5.13
CA ARG A 176 18.35 9.68 -6.19
C ARG A 176 17.95 8.32 -6.76
N LEU A 177 17.62 7.35 -5.91
CA LEU A 177 17.18 6.02 -6.31
C LEU A 177 15.92 6.10 -7.17
N ARG A 178 14.92 6.89 -6.74
CA ARG A 178 13.69 7.12 -7.52
C ARG A 178 13.97 7.74 -8.88
N ARG A 179 14.86 8.73 -8.94
CA ARG A 179 15.28 9.33 -10.22
C ARG A 179 15.98 8.33 -11.13
N ARG A 180 16.71 7.36 -10.57
CA ARG A 180 17.31 6.28 -11.37
C ARG A 180 16.25 5.32 -11.89
N ILE A 181 15.37 4.81 -11.02
CA ILE A 181 14.27 3.89 -11.40
C ILE A 181 13.38 4.51 -12.50
N ASN A 182 12.98 5.78 -12.35
CA ASN A 182 12.13 6.48 -13.31
C ASN A 182 12.84 6.83 -14.64
N LYS A 183 14.14 6.55 -14.78
CA LYS A 183 14.91 6.78 -16.01
C LYS A 183 15.34 5.48 -16.69
N VAL A 184 15.12 4.31 -16.08
CA VAL A 184 15.55 3.04 -16.67
C VAL A 184 14.72 2.79 -17.93
N PRO A 185 15.34 2.66 -19.11
CA PRO A 185 14.61 2.40 -20.33
C PRO A 185 13.95 1.02 -20.26
N MET A 186 12.62 0.98 -20.39
CA MET A 186 11.86 -0.27 -20.29
C MET A 186 11.92 -1.14 -21.55
N GLU A 187 12.49 -0.64 -22.66
CA GLU A 187 12.69 -1.42 -23.88
C GLU A 187 13.57 -2.65 -23.67
N ALA A 188 14.65 -2.52 -22.87
CA ALA A 188 15.51 -3.65 -22.56
C ALA A 188 14.79 -4.71 -21.73
N ALA A 189 13.93 -4.29 -20.80
CA ALA A 189 13.10 -5.19 -20.01
C ALA A 189 12.02 -5.87 -20.87
N ALA A 190 11.39 -5.13 -21.79
CA ALA A 190 10.44 -5.68 -22.77
C ALA A 190 11.12 -6.69 -23.71
N GLY A 191 12.33 -6.40 -24.17
CA GLY A 191 13.13 -7.31 -25.00
C GLY A 191 13.50 -8.61 -24.27
N ARG A 192 13.80 -8.56 -22.96
CA ARG A 192 13.97 -9.77 -22.14
C ARG A 192 12.68 -10.56 -22.02
N LEU A 193 11.55 -9.89 -21.76
CA LEU A 193 10.25 -10.54 -21.66
C LEU A 193 9.82 -11.23 -22.95
N ALA A 194 10.25 -10.74 -24.12
CA ALA A 194 9.95 -11.39 -25.40
C ALA A 194 10.51 -12.82 -25.52
N SER A 195 11.52 -13.18 -24.71
CA SER A 195 12.04 -14.56 -24.66
C SER A 195 11.32 -15.45 -23.64
N HIS A 196 10.36 -14.92 -22.88
CA HIS A 196 9.69 -15.64 -21.81
C HIS A 196 8.51 -16.46 -22.36
N PRO A 197 8.35 -17.75 -22.00
CA PRO A 197 7.30 -18.62 -22.57
C PRO A 197 5.87 -18.11 -22.37
N TRP A 198 5.64 -17.32 -21.32
CA TRP A 198 4.33 -16.76 -20.97
C TRP A 198 3.96 -15.47 -21.72
N VAL A 199 4.82 -14.97 -22.61
CA VAL A 199 4.66 -13.65 -23.25
C VAL A 199 4.71 -13.80 -24.76
N ASP A 200 3.65 -13.39 -25.44
CA ASP A 200 3.64 -13.26 -26.92
C ASP A 200 4.08 -11.85 -27.35
N GLY A 201 3.95 -10.85 -26.47
CA GLY A 201 4.42 -9.50 -26.73
C GLY A 201 4.48 -8.64 -25.47
N ALA A 202 5.42 -7.69 -25.44
CA ALA A 202 5.58 -6.75 -24.34
C ALA A 202 5.99 -5.36 -24.82
N LEU A 203 5.44 -4.33 -24.20
CA LEU A 203 5.80 -2.93 -24.43
C LEU A 203 6.07 -2.23 -23.09
N GLY A 204 7.24 -1.60 -23.01
CA GLY A 204 7.66 -0.83 -21.85
C GLY A 204 7.18 0.62 -21.90
N GLY A 205 6.85 1.21 -20.75
CA GLY A 205 6.46 2.62 -20.65
C GLY A 205 6.50 3.15 -19.21
N TYR A 206 5.83 4.27 -18.96
CA TYR A 206 5.82 4.97 -17.67
C TYR A 206 4.42 5.36 -17.18
N ALA A 207 4.09 4.94 -15.97
CA ALA A 207 2.84 5.25 -15.27
C ALA A 207 2.91 6.57 -14.47
N GLY A 208 3.63 7.58 -14.98
CA GLY A 208 3.84 8.85 -14.29
C GLY A 208 4.52 8.69 -12.93
N LYS A 209 3.87 9.13 -11.84
CA LYS A 209 4.44 9.06 -10.47
C LYS A 209 4.62 7.63 -9.95
N ARG A 210 3.86 6.67 -10.51
CA ARG A 210 3.92 5.24 -10.16
C ARG A 210 5.16 4.53 -10.73
N GLY A 211 5.89 5.20 -11.64
CA GLY A 211 7.17 4.74 -12.15
C GLY A 211 7.07 3.92 -13.43
N PRO A 212 8.13 3.17 -13.78
CA PRO A 212 8.15 2.34 -14.99
C PRO A 212 7.08 1.26 -14.96
N GLY A 213 6.54 0.92 -16.12
CA GLY A 213 5.53 -0.11 -16.28
C GLY A 213 5.71 -0.94 -17.54
N MET A 214 4.95 -2.02 -17.60
CA MET A 214 4.96 -2.99 -18.68
C MET A 214 3.53 -3.33 -19.08
N VAL A 215 3.26 -3.27 -20.39
CA VAL A 215 2.05 -3.81 -21.00
C VAL A 215 2.43 -5.16 -21.61
N VAL A 216 1.75 -6.22 -21.22
CA VAL A 216 2.06 -7.59 -21.62
C VAL A 216 0.85 -8.22 -22.30
N MET A 217 1.10 -8.81 -23.46
CA MET A 217 0.20 -9.72 -24.15
C MET A 217 0.62 -11.16 -23.80
N PRO A 218 -0.09 -11.84 -22.88
CA PRO A 218 0.31 -13.16 -22.44
C PRO A 218 0.04 -14.20 -23.52
N SER A 219 0.94 -15.18 -23.62
CA SER A 219 0.76 -16.34 -24.48
C SER A 219 -0.33 -17.28 -23.93
N ALA A 220 -0.67 -18.35 -24.66
CA ALA A 220 -1.57 -19.37 -24.14
C ALA A 220 -1.10 -19.96 -22.80
N SER A 221 0.22 -20.17 -22.63
CA SER A 221 0.78 -20.66 -21.38
C SER A 221 0.79 -19.58 -20.29
N GLY A 222 0.97 -18.32 -20.66
CA GLY A 222 0.85 -17.17 -19.75
C GLY A 222 -0.57 -16.97 -19.23
N ARG A 223 -1.59 -17.16 -20.09
CA ARG A 223 -3.00 -17.17 -19.67
C ARG A 223 -3.28 -18.31 -18.70
N LEU A 224 -2.75 -19.51 -18.96
CA LEU A 224 -2.86 -20.62 -18.00
C LEU A 224 -2.16 -20.31 -16.66
N ALA A 225 -1.00 -19.65 -16.70
CA ALA A 225 -0.29 -19.22 -15.50
C ALA A 225 -1.11 -18.18 -14.70
N LEU A 226 -1.75 -17.22 -15.37
CA LEU A 226 -2.67 -16.27 -14.74
C LEU A 226 -3.82 -16.99 -14.04
N LEU A 227 -4.37 -18.04 -14.63
CA LEU A 227 -5.48 -18.79 -14.04
C LEU A 227 -5.04 -19.68 -12.86
N ARG A 228 -3.77 -20.09 -12.80
CA ARG A 228 -3.23 -21.00 -11.78
C ARG A 228 -2.59 -20.29 -10.60
N HIS A 229 -1.92 -19.17 -10.86
CA HIS A 229 -1.12 -18.43 -9.88
C HIS A 229 -1.68 -17.02 -9.61
N GLY A 230 -2.74 -16.65 -10.33
CA GLY A 230 -3.32 -15.33 -10.31
C GLY A 230 -2.38 -14.23 -10.77
N ARG A 231 -2.84 -12.99 -10.58
CA ARG A 231 -2.13 -11.79 -11.04
C ARG A 231 -0.80 -11.60 -10.32
N ALA A 232 -0.76 -11.83 -9.01
CA ALA A 232 0.44 -11.64 -8.21
C ALA A 232 1.56 -12.62 -8.58
N GLY A 233 1.22 -13.90 -8.80
CA GLY A 233 2.17 -14.90 -9.25
C GLY A 233 2.73 -14.58 -10.64
N LEU A 234 1.86 -14.20 -11.58
CA LEU A 234 2.28 -13.79 -12.92
C LEU A 234 3.23 -12.58 -12.90
N VAL A 235 2.87 -11.52 -12.17
CA VAL A 235 3.71 -10.32 -12.03
C VAL A 235 5.05 -10.62 -11.38
N THR A 236 5.08 -11.55 -10.42
CA THR A 236 6.33 -11.93 -9.73
C THR A 236 7.30 -12.61 -10.68
N GLU A 237 6.85 -13.62 -11.43
CA GLU A 237 7.68 -14.34 -12.40
C GLU A 237 8.18 -13.40 -13.51
N LEU A 238 7.25 -12.67 -14.14
CA LEU A 238 7.60 -11.76 -15.22
C LEU A 238 8.49 -10.61 -14.72
N GLY A 239 8.29 -10.13 -13.49
CA GLY A 239 9.13 -9.11 -12.89
C GLY A 239 10.57 -9.58 -12.67
N GLN A 240 10.78 -10.83 -12.24
CA GLN A 240 12.11 -11.42 -12.10
C GLN A 240 12.81 -11.55 -13.45
N HIS A 241 12.11 -12.10 -14.46
CA HIS A 241 12.66 -12.23 -15.82
C HIS A 241 12.95 -10.87 -16.47
N ALA A 242 12.05 -9.90 -16.31
CA ALA A 242 12.21 -8.54 -16.82
C ALA A 242 13.38 -7.81 -16.18
N ALA A 243 13.70 -8.07 -14.90
CA ALA A 243 14.85 -7.48 -14.22
C ALA A 243 16.18 -7.93 -14.86
N GLY A 244 16.32 -9.22 -15.13
CA GLY A 244 17.61 -9.82 -15.50
C GLY A 244 18.65 -9.52 -14.42
N ASP A 245 19.83 -9.05 -14.82
CA ASP A 245 20.92 -8.68 -13.90
C ASP A 245 20.74 -7.27 -13.28
N ASP A 246 19.80 -6.47 -13.78
CA ASP A 246 19.54 -5.12 -13.27
C ASP A 246 18.22 -5.05 -12.51
N ALA A 247 18.31 -5.13 -11.18
CA ALA A 247 17.15 -5.00 -10.30
C ALA A 247 16.41 -3.66 -10.43
N LEU A 248 17.01 -2.61 -10.99
CA LEU A 248 16.32 -1.34 -11.25
C LEU A 248 15.42 -1.39 -12.49
N ALA A 249 15.57 -2.41 -13.34
CA ALA A 249 14.79 -2.61 -14.54
C ALA A 249 13.47 -3.35 -14.30
N THR A 250 13.13 -3.69 -13.05
CA THR A 250 11.86 -4.33 -12.69
C THR A 250 10.69 -3.36 -12.90
N PRO A 251 9.72 -3.69 -13.78
CA PRO A 251 8.52 -2.87 -13.94
C PRO A 251 7.66 -2.84 -12.67
N LEU A 252 7.14 -1.67 -12.32
CA LEU A 252 6.33 -1.46 -11.12
C LEU A 252 4.83 -1.49 -11.40
N VAL A 253 4.43 -1.09 -12.61
CA VAL A 253 3.03 -1.10 -13.05
C VAL A 253 2.86 -2.10 -14.18
N TRP A 254 1.84 -2.95 -14.08
CA TRP A 254 1.59 -4.03 -15.04
C TRP A 254 0.18 -3.92 -15.62
N ARG A 255 0.06 -4.08 -16.93
CA ARG A 255 -1.22 -4.20 -17.66
C ARG A 255 -1.18 -5.46 -18.50
N PHE A 256 -2.27 -6.23 -18.48
CA PHE A 256 -2.39 -7.46 -19.28
C PHE A 256 -3.49 -7.26 -20.29
N VAL A 257 -3.17 -7.45 -21.57
CA VAL A 257 -4.04 -7.14 -22.71
C VAL A 257 -4.13 -8.32 -23.66
N GLU A 258 -5.25 -8.48 -24.35
CA GLU A 258 -5.40 -9.48 -25.41
C GLU A 258 -4.66 -9.08 -26.69
N ALA A 259 -4.50 -7.78 -26.93
CA ALA A 259 -3.76 -7.22 -28.06
C ALA A 259 -2.88 -6.06 -27.61
N LEU A 260 -1.65 -5.98 -28.13
CA LEU A 260 -0.75 -4.87 -27.83
C LEU A 260 -1.30 -3.54 -28.38
N PRO A 261 -1.28 -2.46 -27.59
CA PRO A 261 -1.64 -1.13 -28.08
C PRO A 261 -0.54 -0.56 -28.99
N GLU A 262 -0.84 0.54 -29.67
CA GLU A 262 0.20 1.34 -30.32
C GLU A 262 1.19 1.90 -29.28
N ARG A 263 2.45 2.06 -29.67
CA ARG A 263 3.52 2.56 -28.77
C ARG A 263 3.19 3.93 -28.15
N THR A 264 2.44 4.77 -28.86
CA THR A 264 1.98 6.09 -28.39
C THR A 264 1.01 6.01 -27.21
N ASP A 265 0.27 4.90 -27.07
CA ASP A 265 -0.79 4.76 -26.08
C ASP A 265 -0.36 4.01 -24.80
N VAL A 266 0.83 3.41 -24.81
CA VAL A 266 1.36 2.61 -23.69
C VAL A 266 1.34 3.39 -22.38
N ASP A 267 1.87 4.61 -22.36
CA ASP A 267 1.92 5.45 -21.17
C ASP A 267 0.53 5.89 -20.70
N ALA A 268 -0.43 6.07 -21.62
CA ALA A 268 -1.81 6.37 -21.28
C ALA A 268 -2.48 5.17 -20.62
N LEU A 269 -2.31 3.97 -21.18
CA LEU A 269 -2.86 2.71 -20.65
C LEU A 269 -2.28 2.37 -19.26
N LEU A 270 -0.97 2.54 -19.07
CA LEU A 270 -0.31 2.35 -17.77
C LEU A 270 -0.83 3.34 -16.72
N ARG A 271 -1.20 4.57 -17.13
CA ARG A 271 -1.75 5.60 -16.23
C ARG A 271 -3.24 5.42 -15.93
N ALA A 272 -4.00 4.78 -16.81
CA ALA A 272 -5.41 4.51 -16.60
C ALA A 272 -5.64 3.57 -15.40
N PRO A 273 -6.80 3.69 -14.72
CA PRO A 273 -7.24 2.68 -13.75
C PRO A 273 -7.44 1.31 -14.44
N LEU A 274 -7.45 0.25 -13.63
CA LEU A 274 -7.85 -1.08 -14.12
C LEU A 274 -9.34 -1.04 -14.52
N PRO A 275 -9.75 -1.79 -15.57
CA PRO A 275 -11.13 -1.82 -16.00
C PRO A 275 -12.00 -2.45 -14.90
N THR A 276 -13.23 -1.96 -14.75
CA THR A 276 -14.22 -2.47 -13.80
C THR A 276 -15.42 -3.11 -14.49
N GLU A 277 -15.47 -3.05 -15.81
CA GLU A 277 -16.58 -3.52 -16.66
C GLU A 277 -16.06 -4.46 -17.75
N ALA A 278 -16.96 -5.31 -18.24
CA ALA A 278 -16.70 -6.12 -19.43
C ALA A 278 -16.76 -5.25 -20.70
N ILE A 279 -16.05 -5.67 -21.74
CA ILE A 279 -16.05 -4.98 -23.03
C ILE A 279 -17.17 -5.58 -23.89
N LEU A 280 -18.11 -4.77 -24.35
CA LEU A 280 -19.13 -5.21 -25.30
C LEU A 280 -18.50 -5.39 -26.69
N LEU A 281 -18.54 -6.62 -27.20
CA LEU A 281 -18.01 -6.98 -28.52
C LEU A 281 -19.08 -6.92 -29.61
N ASP A 282 -20.27 -7.42 -29.30
CA ASP A 282 -21.38 -7.55 -30.24
C ASP A 282 -22.72 -7.58 -29.51
N GLU A 283 -23.77 -7.12 -30.19
CA GLU A 283 -25.13 -7.06 -29.68
C GLU A 283 -26.12 -7.48 -30.76
N ARG A 284 -26.96 -8.46 -30.42
CA ARG A 284 -28.05 -8.92 -31.29
C ARG A 284 -29.35 -8.99 -30.53
N ARG A 285 -30.45 -8.71 -31.24
CA ARG A 285 -31.81 -8.82 -30.73
C ARG A 285 -32.51 -9.98 -31.43
N ASP A 286 -33.11 -10.85 -30.64
CA ASP A 286 -33.77 -12.07 -31.07
C ASP A 286 -35.17 -12.10 -30.44
N ASP A 287 -36.18 -11.64 -31.20
CA ASP A 287 -37.55 -11.40 -30.77
C ASP A 287 -37.65 -10.68 -29.40
N ASP A 288 -37.87 -11.45 -28.32
CA ASP A 288 -38.04 -11.00 -26.93
C ASP A 288 -36.74 -11.06 -26.10
N ALA A 289 -35.60 -11.30 -26.74
CA ALA A 289 -34.31 -11.47 -26.11
C ALA A 289 -33.26 -10.50 -26.67
N VAL A 290 -32.39 -10.03 -25.78
CA VAL A 290 -31.15 -9.34 -26.17
C VAL A 290 -29.98 -10.25 -25.81
N VAL A 291 -29.12 -10.51 -26.77
CA VAL A 291 -27.91 -11.30 -26.58
C VAL A 291 -26.68 -10.45 -26.81
N LEU A 292 -25.83 -10.38 -25.80
CA LEU A 292 -24.62 -9.58 -25.78
C LEU A 292 -23.41 -10.50 -25.74
N ARG A 293 -22.44 -10.27 -26.63
CA ARG A 293 -21.11 -10.88 -26.51
C ARG A 293 -20.21 -9.91 -25.76
N LEU A 294 -19.63 -10.36 -24.66
CA LEU A 294 -18.76 -9.56 -23.82
C LEU A 294 -17.38 -10.22 -23.71
N ALA A 295 -16.31 -9.45 -23.77
CA ALA A 295 -14.98 -9.91 -23.37
C ALA A 295 -14.70 -9.50 -21.93
N LEU A 296 -14.20 -10.45 -21.12
CA LEU A 296 -13.69 -10.16 -19.79
C LEU A 296 -12.22 -9.75 -19.87
N PRO A 297 -11.84 -8.49 -19.57
CA PRO A 297 -10.44 -8.07 -19.59
C PRO A 297 -9.56 -8.94 -18.69
N LEU A 298 -8.36 -9.29 -19.16
CA LEU A 298 -7.39 -10.07 -18.38
C LEU A 298 -7.02 -9.42 -17.05
N ASP A 299 -7.05 -8.08 -17.00
CA ASP A 299 -6.69 -7.28 -15.83
C ASP A 299 -7.89 -6.54 -15.19
N LEU A 300 -9.10 -7.05 -15.38
CA LEU A 300 -10.30 -6.57 -14.68
C LEU A 300 -10.03 -6.46 -13.16
N ALA A 301 -10.38 -5.31 -12.58
CA ALA A 301 -9.95 -4.93 -11.23
C ALA A 301 -10.31 -5.97 -10.16
N CYS A 302 -11.47 -6.64 -10.28
CA CYS A 302 -11.88 -7.66 -9.32
C CYS A 302 -10.96 -8.89 -9.30
N PHE A 303 -10.28 -9.23 -10.40
CA PHE A 303 -9.38 -10.39 -10.46
C PHE A 303 -8.10 -10.19 -9.66
N ALA A 304 -7.76 -8.96 -9.26
CA ALA A 304 -6.63 -8.72 -8.37
C ALA A 304 -6.87 -9.30 -6.97
N ASP A 305 -8.12 -9.22 -6.49
CA ASP A 305 -8.47 -9.52 -5.11
C ASP A 305 -9.44 -10.72 -4.96
N HIS A 306 -10.03 -11.20 -6.06
CA HIS A 306 -11.08 -12.23 -6.05
C HIS A 306 -10.82 -13.36 -7.08
N PHE A 307 -10.09 -14.42 -6.73
CA PHE A 307 -9.21 -14.55 -5.56
C PHE A 307 -7.75 -14.45 -6.00
N PRO A 308 -6.81 -14.08 -5.11
CA PRO A 308 -5.42 -13.81 -5.50
C PRO A 308 -4.72 -14.93 -6.28
N GLU A 309 -5.06 -16.20 -6.02
CA GLU A 309 -4.49 -17.38 -6.71
C GLU A 309 -5.48 -18.06 -7.68
N ALA A 310 -6.75 -17.65 -7.65
CA ALA A 310 -7.83 -18.23 -8.45
C ALA A 310 -8.78 -17.11 -8.91
N PRO A 311 -8.36 -16.28 -9.88
CA PRO A 311 -9.14 -15.13 -10.32
C PRO A 311 -10.45 -15.59 -10.95
N VAL A 312 -11.56 -15.04 -10.45
CA VAL A 312 -12.91 -15.41 -10.86
C VAL A 312 -13.87 -14.22 -10.72
N LEU A 313 -14.79 -14.08 -11.67
CA LEU A 313 -15.74 -12.97 -11.68
C LEU A 313 -16.80 -13.18 -10.57
N PRO A 314 -16.89 -12.30 -9.57
CA PRO A 314 -17.88 -12.40 -8.50
C PRO A 314 -19.31 -12.47 -9.05
N GLY A 315 -20.15 -13.33 -8.46
CA GLY A 315 -21.55 -13.45 -8.85
C GLY A 315 -22.34 -12.14 -8.73
N VAL A 316 -22.00 -11.30 -7.76
CA VAL A 316 -22.60 -9.97 -7.60
C VAL A 316 -22.32 -9.03 -8.77
N LEU A 317 -21.14 -9.14 -9.41
CA LEU A 317 -20.84 -8.37 -10.62
C LEU A 317 -21.61 -8.90 -11.82
N GLN A 318 -21.75 -10.22 -11.95
CA GLN A 318 -22.55 -10.83 -13.02
C GLN A 318 -24.01 -10.34 -12.99
N ILE A 319 -24.61 -10.27 -11.79
CA ILE A 319 -25.97 -9.76 -11.59
C ILE A 319 -26.04 -8.26 -11.87
N GLY A 320 -25.10 -7.48 -11.32
CA GLY A 320 -25.04 -6.03 -11.53
C GLY A 320 -24.91 -5.67 -13.02
N TRP A 321 -24.04 -6.37 -13.75
CA TRP A 321 -23.91 -6.19 -15.20
C TRP A 321 -25.15 -6.61 -15.96
N ALA A 322 -25.81 -7.71 -15.58
CA ALA A 322 -27.06 -8.12 -16.22
C ALA A 322 -28.15 -7.05 -16.09
N LEU A 323 -28.32 -6.47 -14.89
CA LEU A 323 -29.26 -5.38 -14.64
C LEU A 323 -28.88 -4.11 -15.40
N ALA A 324 -27.61 -3.69 -15.31
CA ALA A 324 -27.12 -2.47 -15.94
C ALA A 324 -27.19 -2.52 -17.47
N LEU A 325 -26.90 -3.69 -18.06
CA LEU A 325 -26.97 -3.89 -19.51
C LEU A 325 -28.41 -4.06 -20.01
N ALA A 326 -29.30 -4.68 -19.22
CA ALA A 326 -30.72 -4.82 -19.56
C ALA A 326 -31.46 -3.48 -19.53
N ALA A 327 -31.18 -2.62 -18.55
CA ALA A 327 -31.92 -1.38 -18.34
C ALA A 327 -32.10 -0.50 -19.60
N PRO A 328 -31.04 -0.10 -20.32
CA PRO A 328 -31.17 0.71 -21.53
C PRO A 328 -31.71 -0.06 -22.75
N ARG A 329 -31.71 -1.41 -22.72
CA ARG A 329 -32.04 -2.25 -23.89
C ARG A 329 -33.46 -2.81 -23.87
N LEU A 330 -33.97 -3.08 -22.67
CA LEU A 330 -35.24 -3.76 -22.42
C LEU A 330 -36.21 -2.89 -21.59
N GLY A 331 -35.88 -1.61 -21.37
CA GLY A 331 -36.72 -0.68 -20.60
C GLY A 331 -36.84 -1.05 -19.13
N THR A 332 -35.87 -1.80 -18.59
CA THR A 332 -35.88 -2.25 -17.19
C THR A 332 -35.14 -1.26 -16.28
N GLN A 333 -35.21 -1.50 -14.97
CA GLN A 333 -34.38 -0.79 -13.99
C GLN A 333 -33.02 -1.47 -13.84
N ALA A 334 -32.04 -0.72 -13.31
CA ALA A 334 -30.72 -1.27 -12.92
C ALA A 334 -30.72 -1.91 -11.52
N THR A 335 -31.89 -2.06 -10.90
CA THR A 335 -32.09 -2.65 -9.57
C THR A 335 -33.16 -3.73 -9.62
N CYS A 336 -33.11 -4.66 -8.68
CA CYS A 336 -34.12 -5.70 -8.52
C CYS A 336 -34.50 -5.86 -7.05
N ARG A 337 -35.76 -6.21 -6.80
CA ARG A 337 -36.30 -6.46 -5.47
C ARG A 337 -35.88 -7.80 -4.89
N ASN A 338 -35.82 -8.81 -5.75
CA ASN A 338 -35.52 -10.18 -5.35
C ASN A 338 -34.83 -10.95 -6.46
N ILE A 339 -34.10 -11.99 -6.07
CA ILE A 339 -33.35 -12.88 -6.95
C ILE A 339 -33.92 -14.29 -6.76
N ASP A 340 -34.52 -14.83 -7.81
CA ASP A 340 -35.11 -16.16 -7.85
C ASP A 340 -34.24 -17.11 -8.68
N GLN A 341 -34.07 -18.36 -8.19
CA GLN A 341 -33.40 -19.45 -8.92
C GLN A 341 -31.97 -19.15 -9.41
N LEU A 342 -31.20 -18.35 -8.66
CA LEU A 342 -29.80 -18.07 -8.98
C LEU A 342 -28.97 -19.36 -8.92
N LYS A 343 -28.31 -19.68 -10.03
CA LYS A 343 -27.39 -20.82 -10.14
C LYS A 343 -26.07 -20.37 -10.74
N PHE A 344 -24.96 -20.72 -10.09
CA PHE A 344 -23.60 -20.63 -10.64
C PHE A 344 -23.09 -22.05 -10.87
N GLN A 345 -22.92 -22.43 -12.13
CA GLN A 345 -22.53 -23.77 -12.56
C GLN A 345 -21.07 -23.82 -13.02
N ARG A 346 -20.57 -22.73 -13.62
CA ARG A 346 -19.18 -22.60 -14.09
C ARG A 346 -18.64 -21.21 -13.78
N LEU A 347 -17.35 -21.16 -13.47
CA LEU A 347 -16.63 -19.93 -13.15
C LEU A 347 -16.32 -19.16 -14.43
N LEU A 348 -16.57 -17.86 -14.42
CA LEU A 348 -16.11 -16.91 -15.44
C LEU A 348 -14.73 -16.38 -15.02
N ARG A 349 -13.77 -16.43 -15.93
CA ARG A 349 -12.33 -16.23 -15.68
C ARG A 349 -11.77 -15.10 -16.55
N PRO A 350 -10.58 -14.56 -16.21
CA PRO A 350 -9.90 -13.57 -17.05
C PRO A 350 -9.74 -14.04 -18.49
N GLY A 351 -10.10 -13.18 -19.45
CA GLY A 351 -10.00 -13.46 -20.89
C GLY A 351 -11.17 -14.24 -21.48
N ASP A 352 -12.16 -14.66 -20.69
CA ASP A 352 -13.34 -15.35 -21.23
C ASP A 352 -14.13 -14.40 -22.15
N GLU A 353 -14.48 -14.88 -23.34
CA GLU A 353 -15.58 -14.33 -24.11
C GLU A 353 -16.89 -14.98 -23.64
N VAL A 354 -17.80 -14.15 -23.14
CA VAL A 354 -19.07 -14.58 -22.55
C VAL A 354 -20.24 -14.11 -23.39
N GLU A 355 -21.24 -14.97 -23.54
CA GLU A 355 -22.52 -14.60 -24.10
C GLU A 355 -23.53 -14.39 -22.97
N LEU A 356 -24.10 -13.19 -22.90
CA LEU A 356 -25.15 -12.82 -21.95
C LEU A 356 -26.48 -12.72 -22.68
N THR A 357 -27.40 -13.64 -22.39
CA THR A 357 -28.79 -13.56 -22.83
C THR A 357 -29.64 -12.87 -21.78
N LEU A 358 -30.42 -11.86 -22.18
CA LEU A 358 -31.35 -11.09 -21.35
C LEU A 358 -32.75 -11.20 -21.92
N ARG A 359 -33.74 -11.55 -21.09
CA ARG A 359 -35.15 -11.68 -21.50
C ARG A 359 -36.07 -11.12 -20.43
N VAL A 360 -37.11 -10.42 -20.85
CA VAL A 360 -38.13 -9.89 -19.94
C VAL A 360 -39.37 -10.76 -19.94
N ASP A 361 -39.92 -11.03 -18.76
CA ASP A 361 -41.29 -11.50 -18.56
C ASP A 361 -42.10 -10.33 -17.97
N THR A 362 -42.88 -9.66 -18.82
CA THR A 362 -43.73 -8.52 -18.42
C THR A 362 -44.91 -8.95 -17.54
N VAL A 363 -45.38 -10.19 -17.67
CA VAL A 363 -46.52 -10.72 -16.91
C VAL A 363 -46.11 -10.95 -15.45
N GLN A 364 -44.94 -11.56 -15.24
CA GLN A 364 -44.41 -11.82 -13.89
C GLN A 364 -43.55 -10.68 -13.33
N ASN A 365 -43.30 -9.64 -14.14
CA ASN A 365 -42.41 -8.51 -13.87
C ASN A 365 -40.98 -8.93 -13.48
N ARG A 366 -40.35 -9.75 -14.32
CA ARG A 366 -39.01 -10.31 -14.06
C ARG A 366 -38.09 -10.22 -15.27
N LEU A 367 -36.81 -10.09 -15.00
CA LEU A 367 -35.72 -10.17 -15.97
C LEU A 367 -34.99 -11.51 -15.78
N HIS A 368 -34.91 -12.32 -16.82
CA HIS A 368 -34.02 -13.47 -16.86
C HIS A 368 -32.66 -13.07 -17.43
N PHE A 369 -31.59 -13.53 -16.80
CA PHE A 369 -30.26 -13.50 -17.39
C PHE A 369 -29.66 -14.90 -17.47
N ALA A 370 -28.85 -15.15 -18.50
CA ALA A 370 -28.02 -16.35 -18.59
C ALA A 370 -26.67 -16.02 -19.23
N TYR A 371 -25.58 -16.35 -18.54
CA TYR A 371 -24.21 -16.29 -19.06
C TYR A 371 -23.79 -17.64 -19.61
N ARG A 372 -23.21 -17.67 -20.81
CA ARG A 372 -22.61 -18.85 -21.44
C ARG A 372 -21.17 -18.58 -21.88
N VAL A 373 -20.34 -19.62 -21.85
CA VAL A 373 -19.01 -19.63 -22.48
C VAL A 373 -18.97 -20.85 -23.37
N GLN A 374 -18.72 -20.66 -24.68
CA GLN A 374 -18.72 -21.75 -25.67
C GLN A 374 -19.95 -22.66 -25.53
N ASP A 375 -21.15 -22.06 -25.57
CA ASP A 375 -22.47 -22.69 -25.37
C ASP A 375 -22.73 -23.35 -24.01
N THR A 376 -21.74 -23.39 -23.12
CA THR A 376 -21.89 -23.97 -21.78
C THR A 376 -22.48 -22.94 -20.81
N LEU A 377 -23.61 -23.27 -20.19
CA LEU A 377 -24.25 -22.42 -19.18
C LEU A 377 -23.36 -22.24 -17.95
N CYS A 378 -23.02 -20.99 -17.65
CA CYS A 378 -22.14 -20.61 -16.55
C CYS A 378 -22.94 -20.12 -15.35
N SER A 379 -23.89 -19.22 -15.57
CA SER A 379 -24.81 -18.76 -14.53
C SER A 379 -26.14 -18.30 -15.12
N SER A 380 -27.20 -18.36 -14.31
CA SER A 380 -28.51 -17.86 -14.68
C SER A 380 -29.36 -17.55 -13.46
N ALA A 381 -30.27 -16.58 -13.59
CA ALA A 381 -31.30 -16.31 -12.60
C ALA A 381 -32.48 -15.55 -13.17
N TRP A 382 -33.55 -15.49 -12.39
CA TRP A 382 -34.66 -14.55 -12.58
C TRP A 382 -34.56 -13.43 -11.55
N LEU A 383 -34.61 -12.18 -12.00
CA LEU A 383 -34.54 -10.98 -11.18
C LEU A 383 -35.91 -10.30 -11.18
N ARG A 384 -36.54 -10.17 -10.02
CA ARG A 384 -37.84 -9.46 -9.91
C ARG A 384 -37.59 -7.96 -9.92
N MET A 385 -38.24 -7.23 -10.81
CA MET A 385 -38.03 -5.79 -10.96
C MET A 385 -38.76 -4.99 -9.87
N ASP A 386 -38.26 -3.79 -9.56
CA ASP A 386 -38.86 -2.93 -8.53
C ASP A 386 -40.16 -2.25 -9.01
N ALA A 387 -40.23 -1.91 -10.29
CA ALA A 387 -41.41 -1.37 -10.96
C ALA A 387 -41.83 -2.25 -12.16
N PRO A 388 -43.07 -2.09 -12.67
CA PRO A 388 -43.54 -2.76 -13.88
C PRO A 388 -42.66 -2.43 -15.08
N ILE A 389 -42.30 -3.43 -15.88
CA ILE A 389 -41.59 -3.23 -17.15
C ILE A 389 -42.61 -2.85 -18.22
N HIS A 390 -42.40 -1.69 -18.86
CA HIS A 390 -43.18 -1.24 -20.00
C HIS A 390 -42.29 -1.39 -21.24
N VAL A 391 -42.57 -2.42 -22.06
CA VAL A 391 -41.83 -2.73 -23.29
C VAL A 391 -42.28 -1.83 -24.43
#